data_AF-A0A930T6K1-F1
#
_entry.id   AF-A0A930T6K1-F1
#
_cell.length_a   1.000
_cell.length_b   1.000
_cell.length_c   1.000
_cell.angle_alpha   90.00
_cell.angle_beta   90.00
_cell.angle_gamma   90.00
#
_symmetry.space_group_name_H-M   'P 1'
#
loop_
_entity.id
_entity.type
_entity.pdbx_description
1 polymer ?
#
loop_
_entity_poly.entity_id
_entity_poly.type
_entity_poly.pdbx_seq_one_letter_code
_entity_poly.pdbx_strand_id
1 'polypeptide(L)' 'MVQTFLQQQGLYRGAIDRIYGRQTAAAVRAFQQRYASLNNDGGVGRNTWRVILNTMS' A
#
# COMPACT_ATOMS: atom_id res chain seq x y z
N MET A 1 -5.73 -8.27 0.09
CA MET A 1 -5.49 -7.44 1.29
C MET A 1 -4.80 -6.14 0.93
N VAL A 2 -3.55 -6.13 0.46
CA VAL A 2 -2.85 -4.88 0.09
C VAL A 2 -3.57 -4.13 -1.05
N GLN A 3 -3.87 -4.79 -2.18
CA GLN A 3 -4.58 -4.15 -3.29
C GLN A 3 -5.97 -3.62 -2.88
N THR A 4 -6.72 -4.41 -2.09
CA THR A 4 -8.02 -4.02 -1.54
C THR A 4 -7.91 -2.76 -0.70
N PHE A 5 -6.95 -2.73 0.22
CA PHE A 5 -6.66 -1.56 1.05
C PHE A 5 -6.31 -0.34 0.20
N LEU A 6 -5.38 -0.49 -0.74
CA LEU A 6 -4.95 0.62 -1.59
C LEU A 6 -6.09 1.13 -2.47
N GLN A 7 -7.01 0.26 -2.89
CA GLN A 7 -8.21 0.65 -3.62
C GLN A 7 -9.16 1.45 -2.74
N GLN A 8 -9.39 1.03 -1.48
CA GLN A 8 -10.16 1.81 -0.50
C GLN A 8 -9.53 3.18 -0.22
N GLN A 9 -8.21 3.28 -0.26
CA GLN A 9 -7.47 4.55 -0.11
C GLN A 9 -7.46 5.41 -1.38
N GLY A 10 -8.10 4.95 -2.47
CA GLY A 10 -8.12 5.62 -3.78
C GLY A 10 -6.79 5.59 -4.54
N LEU A 11 -5.82 4.80 -4.08
CA LEU A 11 -4.45 4.72 -4.60
C LEU A 11 -4.25 3.61 -5.63
N TYR A 12 -5.16 2.65 -5.71
CA TYR A 12 -5.08 1.52 -6.63
C TYR A 12 -6.39 1.32 -7.39
N ARG A 13 -6.32 1.26 -8.72
CA ARG A 13 -7.49 1.10 -9.61
C ARG A 13 -7.47 -0.19 -10.43
N GLY A 14 -6.48 -1.05 -10.21
CA GLY A 14 -6.35 -2.34 -10.89
C GLY A 14 -7.25 -3.42 -10.28
N ALA A 15 -7.24 -4.60 -10.91
CA ALA A 15 -7.93 -5.77 -10.38
C ALA A 15 -7.28 -6.26 -9.07
N ILE A 16 -8.10 -6.79 -8.15
CA ILE A 16 -7.61 -7.47 -6.94
C ILE A 16 -7.28 -8.92 -7.34
N ASP A 17 -6.10 -9.10 -7.93
CA ASP A 17 -5.61 -10.38 -8.45
C ASP A 17 -4.62 -11.08 -7.50
N ARG A 18 -4.29 -10.44 -6.37
CA ARG A 18 -3.28 -10.89 -5.38
C ARG A 18 -1.84 -10.89 -5.93
N ILE A 19 -1.60 -10.33 -7.11
CA ILE A 19 -0.28 -10.21 -7.72
C ILE A 19 0.36 -8.88 -7.33
N TYR A 20 1.56 -8.96 -6.76
CA TYR A 20 2.34 -7.77 -6.45
C TYR A 20 3.11 -7.26 -7.68
N GLY A 21 2.37 -6.64 -8.61
CA GLY A 21 2.93 -6.07 -9.83
C GLY A 21 3.38 -4.61 -9.68
N ARG A 22 3.87 -4.04 -10.80
CA ARG A 22 4.33 -2.63 -10.86
C ARG A 22 3.26 -1.63 -10.39
N GLN A 23 2.00 -1.87 -10.72
CA GLN A 23 0.88 -0.99 -10.30
C GLN A 23 0.68 -1.04 -8.78
N THR A 24 0.74 -2.23 -8.18
CA THR A 24 0.62 -2.39 -6.72
C THR A 24 1.79 -1.71 -6.02
N ALA A 25 3.03 -1.89 -6.51
CA ALA A 25 4.22 -1.25 -5.95
C ALA A 25 4.15 0.29 -6.04
N ALA A 26 3.64 0.84 -7.14
CA ALA A 26 3.44 2.28 -7.31
C ALA A 26 2.40 2.83 -6.32
N ALA A 27 1.28 2.12 -6.15
CA ALA A 27 0.26 2.49 -5.17
C ALA A 27 0.78 2.41 -3.73
N VAL A 28 1.62 1.42 -3.40
CA VAL A 28 2.29 1.35 -2.10
C VAL A 28 3.24 2.52 -1.88
N ARG A 29 4.01 2.94 -2.89
CA ARG A 29 4.83 4.17 -2.78
C ARG A 29 4.00 5.40 -2.49
N ALA A 30 2.89 5.58 -3.21
CA ALA A 30 1.98 6.70 -2.98
C ALA A 30 1.37 6.67 -1.57
N PHE A 31 1.09 5.48 -1.04
CA PHE A 31 0.65 5.32 0.35
C PHE A 31 1.76 5.67 1.34
N GLN A 32 2.97 5.13 1.14
CA GLN A 32 4.13 5.36 2.02
C GLN A 32 4.47 6.85 2.12
N GLN A 33 4.36 7.61 1.02
CA GLN A 33 4.60 9.05 0.98
C GLN A 33 3.70 9.86 1.94
N ARG A 34 2.57 9.30 2.38
CA ARG A 34 1.68 9.94 3.37
C ARG A 34 2.23 9.87 4.80
N TYR A 35 3.27 9.08 5.06
CA TYR A 35 3.80 8.83 6.40
C TYR A 35 5.32 9.02 6.44
N ALA A 36 5.79 10.00 7.21
CA ALA A 36 7.21 10.29 7.36
C ALA A 36 8.05 9.11 7.91
N SER A 37 7.42 8.14 8.57
CA SER A 37 8.07 6.96 9.16
C SER A 37 8.26 5.79 8.20
N LEU A 38 7.81 5.89 6.94
CA LEU A 38 7.88 4.82 5.96
C LEU A 38 8.93 5.13 4.87
N ASN A 39 9.64 4.10 4.42
CA ASN A 39 10.49 4.19 3.25
C ASN A 39 9.60 4.16 2.00
N ASN A 40 9.84 5.05 1.04
CA ASN A 40 9.06 5.14 -0.21
C ASN A 40 9.54 4.13 -1.27
N ASP A 41 9.79 2.88 -0.87
CA ASP A 41 10.39 1.83 -1.71
C ASP A 41 9.35 1.01 -2.49
N GLY A 42 8.06 1.13 -2.14
CA GLY A 42 7.00 0.33 -2.73
C GLY A 42 7.00 -1.10 -2.26
N GLY A 43 7.67 -1.40 -1.15
CA GLY A 43 7.69 -2.69 -0.47
C GLY A 43 6.77 -2.70 0.76
N VAL A 44 6.10 -3.83 0.98
CA VAL A 44 5.23 -4.00 2.16
C VAL A 44 5.99 -4.74 3.26
N GLY A 45 6.93 -4.03 3.90
CA GLY A 45 7.64 -4.52 5.08
C GLY A 45 6.83 -4.40 6.37
N ARG A 46 7.42 -4.81 7.51
CA ARG A 46 6.77 -4.78 8.83
C ARG A 46 6.20 -3.41 9.20
N ASN A 47 6.95 -2.34 8.93
CA ASN A 47 6.50 -0.97 9.23
C ASN A 47 5.32 -0.56 8.35
N THR A 48 5.38 -0.83 7.04
CA THR A 48 4.26 -0.59 6.11
C THR A 48 3.02 -1.34 6.58
N TRP A 49 3.14 -2.62 6.93
CA TRP A 49 2.03 -3.42 7.45
C TRP A 49 1.42 -2.86 8.75
N ARG A 50 2.25 -2.43 9.69
CA ARG A 50 1.78 -1.82 10.95
C ARG A 50 0.93 -0.57 10.68
N VAL A 51 1.38 0.30 9.77
CA VAL A 51 0.63 1.50 9.40
C VAL A 51 -0.66 1.14 8.67
N ILE A 52 -0.65 0.16 7.75
CA ILE A 52 -1.87 -0.34 7.10
C ILE A 52 -2.89 -0.79 8.14
N LEU A 53 -2.49 -1.65 9.09
CA LEU A 53 -3.39 -2.16 10.14
C LEU A 53 -3.96 -1.03 11.00
N ASN A 54 -3.12 -0.08 11.40
CA ASN A 54 -3.57 1.11 12.16
C ASN A 54 -4.45 2.07 11.35
N THR A 55 -4.42 2.00 10.01
CA THR A 55 -5.29 2.81 9.14
C THR A 55 -6.63 2.12 8.89
N MET A 56 -6.71 0.81 9.11
CA MET A 56 -7.92 0.01 8.94
C MET A 56 -8.79 -0.07 10.21
N SER A 57 -8.25 0.34 11.36
CA SER A 57 -8.98 0.46 12.63
C SER A 57 -9.77 1.76 12.68
#